data_AF-A0A536SSP8-F1
#
_entry.id   AF-A0A536SSP8-F1
#
_cell.length_a   1.000
_cell.length_b   1.000
_cell.length_c   1.000
_cell.angle_alpha   90.00
_cell.angle_beta   90.00
_cell.angle_gamma   90.00
#
_symmetry.space_group_name_H-M   'P 1'
#
loop_
_entity.id
_entity.type
_entity.pdbx_description
1 polymer ?
#
loop_
_entity_poly.entity_id
_entity_poly.type
_entity_poly.pdbx_seq_one_letter_code
_entity_poly.pdbx_strand_id
1 'polypeptide(L)' 'MAFLRNAALPEAELRAMVERQGFIVANMNYSVTDEGRIFEYHMVIHSPDRGNTRLLSEALNAVPSVMAFRIAPTGD' A
#
# COMPACT_ATOMS: atom_id res chain seq x y z
N MET A 1 3.21 -2.98 3.36
CA MET A 1 2.75 -3.91 2.31
C MET A 1 3.97 -4.56 1.70
N ALA A 2 4.05 -5.88 1.70
CA ALA A 2 5.18 -6.65 1.22
C ALA A 2 4.93 -7.17 -0.19
N PHE A 3 5.94 -7.06 -1.05
CA PHE A 3 5.97 -7.50 -2.43
C PHE A 3 7.27 -8.24 -2.70
N LEU A 4 7.29 -9.15 -3.67
CA LEU A 4 8.54 -9.67 -4.21
C LEU A 4 9.25 -8.56 -4.99
N ARG A 5 10.59 -8.49 -4.91
CA ARG A 5 11.39 -7.51 -5.66
C ARG A 5 11.09 -7.48 -7.15
N ASN A 6 10.81 -8.64 -7.75
CA ASN A 6 10.51 -8.75 -9.18
C ASN A 6 9.05 -8.42 -9.54
N ALA A 7 8.19 -8.21 -8.55
CA ALA A 7 6.77 -7.92 -8.71
C ALA A 7 6.35 -6.63 -7.97
N ALA A 8 7.34 -5.88 -7.44
CA ALA A 8 7.10 -4.65 -6.71
C ALA A 8 6.61 -3.57 -7.68
N LEU A 9 5.46 -2.99 -7.37
CA LEU A 9 4.91 -1.87 -8.12
C LEU A 9 5.74 -0.61 -7.86
N PRO A 10 6.04 0.20 -8.87
CA PRO A 10 6.72 1.47 -8.65
C PRO A 10 5.87 2.39 -7.77
N GLU A 11 6.54 3.22 -6.97
CA GLU A 11 5.89 4.11 -6.00
C GLU A 11 4.78 4.96 -6.61
N ALA A 12 5.04 5.56 -7.78
CA ALA A 12 4.08 6.39 -8.47
C ALA A 12 2.80 5.64 -8.87
N GLU A 13 2.92 4.37 -9.25
CA GLU A 13 1.77 3.55 -9.63
C GLU A 13 0.98 3.11 -8.41
N LEU A 14 1.65 2.70 -7.33
CA LEU A 14 0.99 2.37 -6.06
C LEU A 14 0.26 3.59 -5.49
N ARG A 15 0.89 4.76 -5.52
CA ARG A 15 0.28 6.03 -5.13
C ARG A 15 -0.97 6.32 -5.95
N ALA A 16 -0.87 6.23 -7.28
CA ALA A 16 -2.01 6.47 -8.16
C ALA A 16 -3.15 5.48 -7.89
N MET A 17 -2.86 4.20 -7.61
CA MET A 17 -3.89 3.22 -7.24
C MET A 17 -4.63 3.62 -5.97
N VAL A 18 -3.90 4.06 -4.95
CA VAL A 18 -4.47 4.51 -3.67
C VAL A 18 -5.29 5.79 -3.85
N GLU A 19 -4.77 6.76 -4.60
CA GLU A 19 -5.46 8.02 -4.91
C GLU A 19 -6.75 7.81 -5.73
N ARG A 20 -6.76 6.83 -6.64
CA ARG A 20 -7.98 6.44 -7.39
C ARG A 20 -9.09 5.87 -6.52
N GLN A 21 -8.77 5.36 -5.33
CA GLN A 21 -9.75 4.90 -4.34
C GLN A 21 -10.21 6.03 -3.40
N GLY A 22 -9.80 7.28 -3.65
CA GLY A 22 -10.19 8.45 -2.85
C GLY A 22 -9.37 8.65 -1.58
N PHE A 23 -8.19 8.02 -1.48
CA PHE A 23 -7.26 8.24 -0.37
C PHE A 23 -6.19 9.24 -0.76
N ILE A 24 -5.67 9.98 0.22
CA ILE A 24 -4.57 10.90 0.03
C ILE A 24 -3.33 10.28 0.67
N VAL A 25 -2.27 10.06 -0.10
CA VAL A 25 -0.98 9.60 0.43
C VAL A 25 -0.26 10.80 1.04
N ALA A 26 -0.16 10.87 2.36
CA ALA A 26 0.59 11.92 3.05
C ALA A 26 2.08 11.60 3.14
N ASN A 27 2.42 10.33 3.31
CA ASN A 27 3.81 9.91 3.34
C ASN A 27 3.95 8.51 2.75
N MET A 28 5.06 8.25 2.09
CA MET A 28 5.40 6.95 1.55
C MET A 28 6.88 6.71 1.71
N ASN A 29 7.23 5.52 2.17
CA ASN A 29 8.59 5.06 2.33
C ASN A 29 8.67 3.59 1.94
N TYR A 30 9.84 3.14 1.50
CA TYR A 30 10.05 1.75 1.19
C TYR A 30 11.32 1.23 1.87
N SER A 31 11.28 -0.04 2.23
CA SER A 31 12.42 -0.77 2.76
C SER A 31 12.56 -2.07 1.99
N VAL A 32 13.79 -2.57 1.88
CA VAL A 32 14.04 -3.88 1.27
C VAL A 32 14.54 -4.82 2.36
N THR A 33 13.87 -5.96 2.50
CA THR A 33 14.17 -6.99 3.50
C THR A 33 14.45 -8.32 2.82
N ASP A 34 14.75 -9.35 3.62
CA ASP A 34 15.07 -10.71 3.14
C ASP A 34 16.22 -10.73 2.11
N GLU A 35 17.37 -10.14 2.48
CA GLU A 35 18.55 -10.04 1.60
C GLU A 35 18.28 -9.36 0.25
N GLY A 36 17.29 -8.47 0.17
CA GLY A 36 16.93 -7.79 -1.07
C GLY A 36 15.77 -8.44 -1.83
N ARG A 37 15.16 -9.52 -1.32
CA ARG A 37 14.10 -10.25 -2.04
C ARG A 37 12.72 -9.67 -1.83
N ILE A 38 12.48 -9.02 -0.69
CA ILE A 38 11.17 -8.49 -0.32
C ILE A 38 11.22 -6.95 -0.29
N PHE A 39 10.28 -6.32 -0.98
CA PHE A 39 10.04 -4.88 -0.94
C PHE A 39 8.85 -4.59 -0.03
N GLU A 40 9.08 -3.78 1.00
CA GLU A 40 8.06 -3.37 1.95
C GLU A 40 7.74 -1.90 1.77
N TYR A 41 6.53 -1.60 1.32
CA TYR A 41 6.00 -0.24 1.25
C TYR A 41 5.27 0.12 2.55
N HIS A 42 5.70 1.22 3.16
CA HIS A 42 5.07 1.87 4.29
C HIS A 42 4.49 3.18 3.81
N MET A 43 3.16 3.32 3.88
CA MET A 43 2.50 4.56 3.49
C MET A 43 1.51 4.98 4.55
N VAL A 44 1.47 6.30 4.78
CA VAL A 44 0.48 6.98 5.60
C VAL A 44 -0.55 7.55 4.64
N ILE A 45 -1.78 7.06 4.77
CA ILE A 45 -2.90 7.44 3.92
C ILE A 45 -3.98 8.09 4.77
N HIS A 46 -4.53 9.19 4.27
CA HIS A 46 -5.68 9.86 4.86
C HIS A 46 -6.91 9.57 4.03
N SER A 47 -8.00 9.23 4.70
CA SER A 47 -9.31 9.12 4.07
C SER A 47 -10.29 10.05 4.77
N PRO A 48 -10.97 10.94 4.03
CA PRO A 48 -12.08 11.71 4.59
C PRO A 48 -13.28 10.81 4.92
N ASP A 49 -13.38 9.62 4.31
CA ASP A 49 -14.48 8.69 4.48
C ASP A 49 -14.01 7.37 5.09
N ARG A 50 -14.40 7.12 6.35
CA ARG A 50 -13.96 5.92 7.10
C ARG A 50 -14.45 4.61 6.46
N GLY A 51 -15.40 4.65 5.52
CA GLY A 51 -15.90 3.47 4.80
C GLY A 51 -14.93 2.91 3.74
N ASN A 52 -13.98 3.72 3.26
CA ASN A 52 -13.16 3.33 2.11
C ASN A 52 -12.06 2.30 2.42
N THR A 53 -11.70 2.09 3.70
CA THR A 53 -10.62 1.16 4.09
C THR A 53 -10.86 -0.26 3.57
N ARG A 54 -12.14 -0.68 3.50
CA ARG A 54 -12.51 -1.97 2.93
C ARG A 54 -12.25 -2.05 1.43
N LEU A 55 -12.62 -1.02 0.66
CA LEU A 55 -12.35 -0.94 -0.78
C LEU A 55 -10.86 -1.03 -1.09
N LEU A 56 -10.02 -0.36 -0.30
CA LEU A 56 -8.57 -0.46 -0.43
C LEU A 56 -8.09 -1.89 -0.15
N SER A 57 -8.64 -2.54 0.88
CA SER A 57 -8.29 -3.92 1.22
C SER A 57 -8.68 -4.90 0.11
N GLU A 58 -9.84 -4.71 -0.51
CA GLU A 58 -10.30 -5.51 -1.65
C GLU A 58 -9.43 -5.26 -2.90
N ALA A 59 -9.09 -4.01 -3.18
CA ALA A 59 -8.20 -3.64 -4.28
C ALA A 59 -6.80 -4.28 -4.12
N LEU A 60 -6.24 -4.26 -2.91
CA LEU A 60 -4.93 -4.87 -2.63
C LEU A 60 -4.97 -6.40 -2.70
N ASN A 61 -6.05 -7.03 -2.22
CA ASN A 61 -6.26 -8.47 -2.39
C ASN A 61 -6.37 -8.88 -3.86
N ALA A 62 -6.91 -8.02 -4.71
CA ALA A 62 -7.00 -8.28 -6.15
C ALA A 62 -5.64 -8.17 -6.87
N VAL A 63 -4.60 -7.65 -6.21
CA VAL A 63 -3.26 -7.54 -6.79
C VAL A 63 -2.46 -8.82 -6.46
N PRO A 64 -2.21 -9.70 -7.43
CA PRO A 64 -1.51 -10.97 -7.18
C PRO A 64 -0.05 -10.80 -6.74
N SER A 65 0.53 -9.61 -6.99
CA SER A 65 1.90 -9.27 -6.57
C SER A 65 2.02 -8.93 -5.08
N VAL A 66 0.91 -8.63 -4.40
CA VAL A 66 0.89 -8.33 -2.96
C VAL A 66 1.05 -9.63 -2.19
N MET A 67 2.16 -9.81 -1.50
CA MET A 67 2.37 -10.98 -0.64
C MET A 67 1.64 -10.84 0.69
N ALA A 68 1.73 -9.65 1.28
CA ALA A 68 1.08 -9.34 2.54
C ALA A 68 0.80 -7.85 2.63
N PHE A 69 -0.32 -7.48 3.23
CA PHE A 69 -0.61 -6.10 3.55
C PHE A 69 -1.21 -6.01 4.95
N ARG A 70 -0.93 -4.88 5.59
CA ARG A 70 -1.52 -4.51 6.87
C ARG A 70 -1.96 -3.06 6.77
N ILE A 71 -3.23 -2.82 7.08
CA ILE A 71 -3.77 -1.48 7.21
C ILE A 71 -4.02 -1.27 8.69
N ALA A 72 -3.39 -0.24 9.26
CA ALA A 72 -3.61 0.17 10.64
C ALA A 72 -4.13 1.60 10.62
N PRO A 73 -5.18 1.93 11.40
CA PRO A 73 -5.60 3.31 11.57
C PRO A 73 -4.46 4.07 12.24
N THR A 74 -3.98 5.13 11.61
CA THR A 74 -3.09 6.11 12.25
C THR A 74 -3.98 7.03 13.06
N GLY A 75 -4.21 6.68 14.33
CA GLY A 75 -5.07 7.45 15.22
C GLY A 75 -4.38 8.72 15.70
N ASP A 76 -5.06 9.85 15.52
CA ASP A 76 -5.03 11.02 16.40
C ASP A 76 -6.48 11.31 16.82
#